data_AF-A0A4P8PNY1-F1
#
_entry.id   AF-A0A4P8PNY1-F1
#
_cell.length_a   1.000
_cell.length_b   1.000
_cell.length_c   1.000
_cell.angle_alpha   90.00
_cell.angle_beta   90.00
_cell.angle_gamma   90.00
#
_symmetry.space_group_name_H-M   'P 1'
#
loop_
_entity.id
_entity.type
_entity.pdbx_description
1 polymer ?
#
loop_
_entity_poly.entity_id
_entity_poly.type
_entity_poly.pdbx_seq_one_letter_code
_entity_poly.pdbx_strand_id
1 'polypeptide(L)'
;MAYDRGMPFTIVRKGYDKDEVRRYFDRFDTELRLMATDRDAAAAQARELANQLEDARDEIDELRRDVDRLSVPPTTAEGMSERISRMLRLASDEASEVRAKAEADAAEMISVAEQDSENLRRQYETKSAELDERRAALEREHERTMEAARAEAERIVEAARAERDRLTAEAEAKRAQVQQDFEITMADRRAKTIADIEELEATSKAEAERRLAEATQEAQRLVQEATEQSERKIAHAKELAEELRVLRSRILAQLLGIRGQLDSVPAMLASVNREAELLDNAENAAETDSDDDVDAPAETGDAEVTARA
;
A
#
# COMPACT_ATOMS: atom_id res chain seq x y z
N MET A 1 97.71 93.44 -2.49
CA MET A 1 98.11 92.05 -2.79
C MET A 1 98.52 91.99 -4.25
N ALA A 2 99.77 91.65 -4.55
CA ALA A 2 100.22 91.48 -5.92
C ALA A 2 99.79 90.07 -6.39
N TYR A 3 98.79 90.01 -7.27
CA TYR A 3 98.63 88.82 -8.11
C TYR A 3 99.68 88.90 -9.20
N ASP A 4 100.72 88.09 -9.02
CA ASP A 4 101.63 87.74 -10.10
C ASP A 4 100.80 87.06 -11.20
N ARG A 5 100.44 87.84 -12.24
CA ARG A 5 100.01 87.27 -13.52
C ARG A 5 101.28 86.82 -14.25
N GLY A 6 101.95 85.83 -13.67
CA GLY A 6 102.89 84.99 -14.39
C GLY A 6 102.14 84.48 -15.61
N MET A 7 102.56 84.90 -16.80
CA MET A 7 101.98 84.37 -18.03
C MET A 7 102.16 82.84 -17.98
N PRO A 8 101.18 82.04 -18.43
CA PRO A 8 101.16 80.59 -18.24
C PRO A 8 102.15 79.92 -19.20
N PHE A 9 103.43 80.19 -18.99
CA PHE A 9 104.56 79.85 -19.83
C PHE A 9 105.68 79.31 -18.95
N THR A 10 106.09 78.08 -19.25
CA THR A 10 107.21 77.41 -18.62
C THR A 10 108.50 78.13 -18.97
N ILE A 11 109.36 78.42 -17.98
CA ILE A 11 110.65 79.07 -18.21
C ILE A 11 111.71 77.99 -18.48
N VAL A 12 112.17 77.93 -19.73
CA VAL A 12 113.30 77.11 -20.16
C VAL A 12 114.61 77.89 -20.01
N ARG A 13 115.76 77.21 -20.20
CA ARG A 13 117.12 77.63 -19.81
C ARG A 13 117.53 79.10 -20.13
N LYS A 14 116.90 79.76 -21.10
CA LYS A 14 117.02 81.22 -21.38
C LYS A 14 115.72 81.86 -21.91
N GLY A 15 114.57 81.60 -21.28
CA GLY A 15 113.31 82.32 -21.55
C GLY A 15 112.05 81.44 -21.53
N TYR A 16 110.89 82.06 -21.75
CA TYR A 16 109.61 81.35 -21.89
C TYR A 16 109.62 80.36 -23.05
N ASP A 17 108.92 79.24 -22.88
CA ASP A 17 108.69 78.25 -23.92
C ASP A 17 107.96 78.89 -25.12
N LYS A 18 108.63 78.91 -26.28
CA LYS A 18 108.14 79.60 -27.48
C LYS A 18 106.89 78.96 -28.06
N ASP A 19 106.73 77.65 -27.88
CA ASP A 19 105.57 76.93 -28.40
C ASP A 19 104.37 77.12 -27.46
N GLU A 20 104.60 77.28 -26.15
CA GLU A 20 103.56 77.65 -25.18
C GLU A 20 103.07 79.09 -25.38
N VAL A 21 104.00 80.03 -25.61
CA VAL A 21 103.68 81.42 -26.00
C VAL A 21 102.88 81.47 -27.30
N ARG A 22 103.29 80.72 -28.33
CA ARG A 22 102.56 80.64 -29.61
C ARG A 22 101.15 80.09 -29.40
N ARG A 23 101.00 78.94 -28.73
CA ARG A 23 99.69 78.34 -28.43
C ARG A 23 98.74 79.29 -27.66
N TYR A 24 99.27 80.15 -26.80
CA TYR A 24 98.48 81.16 -26.09
C TYR A 24 98.04 82.31 -27.00
N PHE A 25 98.92 82.86 -27.84
CA PHE A 25 98.53 83.89 -28.81
C PHE A 25 97.57 83.36 -29.88
N ASP A 26 97.75 82.13 -30.36
CA ASP A 26 96.82 81.49 -31.30
C ASP A 26 95.44 81.30 -30.66
N ARG A 27 95.38 80.93 -29.37
CA ARG A 27 94.13 80.85 -28.60
C ARG A 27 93.51 82.23 -28.41
N PHE A 28 94.30 83.23 -28.02
CA PHE A 28 93.80 84.58 -27.78
C PHE A 28 93.29 85.27 -29.06
N ASP A 29 93.93 85.06 -30.20
CA ASP A 29 93.43 85.52 -31.50
C ASP A 29 92.15 84.77 -31.90
N THR A 30 92.03 83.49 -31.57
CA THR A 30 90.78 82.72 -31.73
C THR A 30 89.65 83.28 -30.84
N GLU A 31 89.94 83.58 -29.56
CA GLU A 31 89.00 84.19 -28.62
C GLU A 31 88.58 85.60 -29.04
N LEU A 32 89.51 86.42 -29.56
CA LEU A 32 89.18 87.75 -30.10
C LEU A 32 88.31 87.68 -31.36
N ARG A 33 88.58 86.73 -32.27
CA ARG A 33 87.72 86.50 -33.45
C ARG A 33 86.33 86.01 -33.06
N LEU A 34 86.24 85.14 -32.05
CA LEU A 34 84.96 84.71 -31.49
C LEU A 34 84.20 85.90 -30.89
N MET A 35 84.82 86.70 -30.02
CA MET A 35 84.19 87.90 -29.44
C MET A 35 83.79 88.95 -30.49
N ALA A 36 84.57 89.12 -31.56
CA ALA A 36 84.20 89.99 -32.68
C ALA A 36 82.97 89.45 -33.43
N THR A 37 82.91 88.14 -33.66
CA THR A 37 81.76 87.45 -34.28
C THR A 37 80.51 87.57 -33.40
N ASP A 38 80.63 87.35 -32.09
CA ASP A 38 79.54 87.47 -31.12
C ASP A 38 79.03 88.92 -31.03
N ARG A 39 79.93 89.91 -31.03
CA ARG A 39 79.57 91.33 -31.07
C ARG A 39 78.82 91.67 -32.35
N ASP A 40 79.29 91.19 -33.50
CA ASP A 40 78.69 91.52 -34.79
C ASP A 40 77.34 90.81 -34.98
N ALA A 41 77.18 89.60 -34.43
CA ALA A 41 75.90 88.92 -34.31
C ALA A 41 74.93 89.68 -33.38
N ALA A 42 75.37 90.12 -32.20
CA ALA A 42 74.56 90.91 -31.29
C ALA A 42 74.17 92.28 -31.89
N ALA A 43 75.07 92.92 -32.65
CA ALA A 43 74.79 94.15 -33.38
C ALA A 43 73.80 93.95 -34.54
N ALA A 44 73.82 92.78 -35.20
CA ALA A 44 72.81 92.42 -36.19
C ALA A 44 71.44 92.19 -35.53
N GLN A 45 71.38 91.43 -34.42
CA GLN A 45 70.16 91.22 -33.65
C GLN A 45 69.56 92.53 -33.12
N ALA A 46 70.39 93.47 -32.65
CA ALA A 46 69.93 94.77 -32.18
C ALA A 46 69.33 95.63 -33.30
N ARG A 47 69.82 95.52 -34.55
CA ARG A 47 69.23 96.19 -35.71
C ARG A 47 67.91 95.55 -36.13
N GLU A 48 67.86 94.22 -36.15
CA GLU A 48 66.64 93.47 -36.46
C GLU A 48 65.50 93.81 -35.48
N LEU A 49 65.80 93.82 -34.18
CA LEU A 49 64.84 94.24 -33.15
C LEU A 49 64.45 95.71 -33.25
N ALA A 50 65.32 96.58 -33.76
CA ALA A 50 64.99 97.99 -34.00
C ALA A 50 63.99 98.13 -35.17
N ASN A 51 64.21 97.40 -36.26
CA ASN A 51 63.30 97.38 -37.42
C ASN A 51 61.90 96.85 -37.01
N GLN A 52 61.83 95.69 -36.33
CA GLN A 52 60.57 95.12 -35.86
C GLN A 52 59.79 96.06 -34.91
N LEU A 53 60.52 96.88 -34.15
CA LEU A 53 59.94 97.88 -33.25
C LEU A 53 59.53 99.17 -33.98
N GLU A 54 60.08 99.45 -35.16
CA GLU A 54 59.62 100.51 -36.06
C GLU A 54 58.36 100.06 -36.82
N ASP A 55 58.38 98.86 -37.42
CA ASP A 55 57.23 98.24 -38.09
C ASP A 55 56.00 98.17 -37.14
N ALA A 56 56.19 97.68 -35.91
CA ALA A 56 55.12 97.60 -34.92
C ALA A 56 54.63 98.98 -34.43
N ARG A 57 55.45 100.04 -34.53
CA ARG A 57 55.01 101.42 -34.22
C ARG A 57 54.16 101.99 -35.34
N ASP A 58 54.56 101.78 -36.59
CA ASP A 58 53.80 102.21 -37.76
C ASP A 58 52.44 101.49 -37.81
N GLU A 59 52.38 100.18 -37.53
CA GLU A 59 51.12 99.44 -37.40
C GLU A 59 50.23 100.00 -36.26
N ILE A 60 50.80 100.29 -35.09
CA ILE A 60 50.05 100.90 -33.97
C ILE A 60 49.49 102.28 -34.36
N ASP A 61 50.25 103.11 -35.06
CA ASP A 61 49.81 104.45 -35.48
C ASP A 61 48.81 104.40 -36.64
N GLU A 62 48.87 103.39 -37.51
CA GLU A 62 47.81 103.11 -38.50
C GLU A 62 46.51 102.66 -37.80
N LEU A 63 46.57 101.67 -36.91
CA LEU A 63 45.44 101.20 -36.12
C LEU A 63 44.79 102.33 -35.28
N ARG A 64 45.60 103.24 -34.73
CA ARG A 64 45.09 104.44 -34.03
C ARG A 64 44.32 105.38 -34.93
N ARG A 65 44.83 105.70 -36.12
CA ARG A 65 44.13 106.55 -37.11
C ARG A 65 42.80 105.93 -37.53
N ASP A 66 42.76 104.61 -37.69
CA ASP A 66 41.54 103.86 -37.99
C ASP A 66 40.54 103.89 -36.83
N VAL A 67 41.00 103.71 -35.59
CA VAL A 67 40.16 103.84 -34.38
C VAL A 67 39.61 105.25 -34.21
N ASP A 68 40.40 106.29 -34.42
CA ASP A 68 39.96 107.69 -34.37
C ASP A 68 38.89 107.96 -35.44
N ARG A 69 39.12 107.48 -36.68
CA ARG A 69 38.16 107.56 -37.79
C ARG A 69 36.84 106.83 -37.50
N LEU A 70 36.86 105.73 -36.76
CA LEU A 70 35.68 104.94 -36.38
C LEU A 70 34.95 105.49 -35.13
N SER A 71 35.66 106.23 -34.28
CA SER A 71 35.16 106.79 -33.01
C SER A 71 34.36 108.08 -33.21
N VAL A 72 34.66 108.85 -34.25
CA VAL A 72 33.87 110.03 -34.63
C VAL A 72 32.53 109.60 -35.27
N PRO A 73 31.39 110.24 -34.96
CA PRO A 73 30.12 109.96 -35.61
C PRO A 73 30.23 110.11 -37.15
N PRO A 74 29.78 109.14 -37.95
CA PRO A 74 29.99 109.16 -39.39
C PRO A 74 29.15 110.26 -40.06
N THR A 75 29.82 111.32 -40.51
CA THR A 75 29.21 112.45 -41.24
C THR A 75 29.21 112.26 -42.76
N THR A 76 29.78 111.17 -43.27
CA THR A 76 29.88 110.84 -44.70
C THR A 76 29.20 109.52 -45.03
N ALA A 77 28.61 109.42 -46.23
CA ALA A 77 27.92 108.21 -46.68
C ALA A 77 28.84 106.99 -46.80
N GLU A 78 30.08 107.21 -47.20
CA GLU A 78 31.10 106.16 -47.36
C GLU A 78 31.49 105.51 -46.02
N GLY A 79 31.67 106.32 -44.96
CA GLY A 79 31.93 105.82 -43.60
C GLY A 79 30.74 105.08 -42.99
N MET A 80 29.50 105.43 -43.35
CA MET A 80 28.32 104.65 -42.97
C MET A 80 28.29 103.29 -43.68
N SER A 81 28.55 103.23 -44.99
CA SER A 81 28.63 101.98 -45.76
C SER A 81 29.74 101.06 -45.25
N GLU A 82 30.92 101.61 -44.92
CA GLU A 82 32.05 100.86 -44.37
C GLU A 82 31.72 100.26 -42.99
N ARG A 83 31.06 101.02 -42.11
CA ARG A 83 30.64 100.52 -40.80
C ARG A 83 29.54 99.47 -40.90
N ILE A 84 28.61 99.62 -41.85
CA ILE A 84 27.58 98.61 -42.16
C ILE A 84 28.23 97.32 -42.68
N SER A 85 29.24 97.39 -43.56
CA SER A 85 29.91 96.19 -44.07
C SER A 85 30.69 95.45 -42.98
N ARG A 86 31.39 96.18 -42.09
CA ARG A 86 32.05 95.58 -40.90
C ARG A 86 31.02 94.97 -39.93
N MET A 87 29.88 95.62 -39.70
CA MET A 87 28.80 95.10 -38.84
C MET A 87 28.11 93.86 -39.42
N LEU A 88 27.86 93.83 -40.74
CA LEU A 88 27.34 92.64 -41.44
C LEU A 88 28.33 91.47 -41.42
N ARG A 89 29.64 91.75 -41.54
CA ARG A 89 30.68 90.74 -41.41
C ARG A 89 30.71 90.16 -39.99
N LEU A 90 30.74 91.01 -38.97
CA LEU A 90 30.72 90.57 -37.56
C LEU A 90 29.45 89.77 -37.23
N ALA A 91 28.27 90.19 -37.71
CA ALA A 91 27.03 89.44 -37.55
C ALA A 91 27.03 88.10 -38.33
N SER A 92 27.73 88.01 -39.46
CA SER A 92 27.93 86.76 -40.21
C SER A 92 28.89 85.81 -39.51
N ASP A 93 29.97 86.35 -38.92
CA ASP A 93 30.95 85.60 -38.14
C ASP A 93 30.29 85.06 -36.85
N GLU A 94 29.56 85.90 -36.11
CA GLU A 94 28.77 85.53 -34.92
C GLU A 94 27.67 84.51 -35.25
N ALA A 95 26.94 84.67 -36.37
CA ALA A 95 25.97 83.68 -36.81
C ALA A 95 26.61 82.33 -37.20
N SER A 96 27.87 82.35 -37.66
CA SER A 96 28.63 81.13 -37.96
C SER A 96 29.12 80.45 -36.68
N GLU A 97 29.58 81.22 -35.69
CA GLU A 97 29.95 80.72 -34.36
C GLU A 97 28.74 80.09 -33.63
N VAL A 98 27.59 80.77 -33.63
CA VAL A 98 26.34 80.25 -33.04
C VAL A 98 25.89 78.94 -33.71
N ARG A 99 26.04 78.82 -35.04
CA ARG A 99 25.77 77.56 -35.76
C ARG A 99 26.75 76.46 -35.39
N ALA A 100 28.05 76.74 -35.44
CA ALA A 100 29.08 75.76 -35.10
C ALA A 100 28.92 75.26 -33.64
N LYS A 101 28.55 76.15 -32.72
CA LYS A 101 28.21 75.77 -31.34
C LYS A 101 26.95 74.92 -31.27
N ALA A 102 25.85 75.31 -31.92
CA ALA A 102 24.63 74.53 -31.92
C ALA A 102 24.80 73.13 -32.57
N GLU A 103 25.65 73.02 -33.59
CA GLU A 103 26.04 71.75 -34.21
C GLU A 103 26.88 70.88 -33.27
N ALA A 104 27.82 71.49 -32.52
CA ALA A 104 28.61 70.78 -31.51
C ALA A 104 27.75 70.30 -30.33
N ASP A 105 26.91 71.17 -29.77
CA ASP A 105 25.98 70.86 -28.68
C ASP A 105 25.00 69.74 -29.10
N ALA A 106 24.53 69.76 -30.36
CA ALA A 106 23.67 68.72 -30.92
C ALA A 106 24.42 67.38 -31.13
N ALA A 107 25.67 67.41 -31.60
CA ALA A 107 26.49 66.22 -31.75
C ALA A 107 26.83 65.57 -30.40
N GLU A 108 27.11 66.36 -29.37
CA GLU A 108 27.29 65.87 -27.99
C GLU A 108 26.01 65.22 -27.47
N MET A 109 24.86 65.88 -27.62
CA MET A 109 23.56 65.34 -27.20
C MET A 109 23.22 64.01 -27.90
N ILE A 110 23.51 63.88 -29.20
CA ILE A 110 23.32 62.62 -29.95
C ILE A 110 24.27 61.56 -29.41
N SER A 111 25.57 61.86 -29.24
CA SER A 111 26.56 60.91 -28.72
C SER A 111 26.21 60.38 -27.33
N VAL A 112 25.69 61.24 -26.44
CA VAL A 112 25.23 60.83 -25.10
C VAL A 112 23.99 59.95 -25.20
N ALA A 113 23.00 60.33 -26.02
CA ALA A 113 21.78 59.55 -26.21
C ALA A 113 22.04 58.17 -26.84
N GLU A 114 23.00 58.06 -27.76
CA GLU A 114 23.45 56.80 -28.34
C GLU A 114 24.15 55.93 -27.29
N GLN A 115 25.08 56.49 -26.52
CA GLN A 115 25.78 55.78 -25.45
C GLN A 115 24.81 55.26 -24.36
N ASP A 116 23.82 56.06 -23.96
CA ASP A 116 22.80 55.65 -22.99
C ASP A 116 21.85 54.58 -23.55
N SER A 117 21.48 54.68 -24.84
CA SER A 117 20.71 53.64 -25.54
C SER A 117 21.46 52.31 -25.58
N GLU A 118 22.77 52.32 -25.90
CA GLU A 118 23.60 51.12 -25.86
C GLU A 118 23.79 50.55 -24.46
N ASN A 119 23.99 51.42 -23.45
CA ASN A 119 24.09 51.01 -22.05
C ASN A 119 22.79 50.33 -21.59
N LEU A 120 21.64 50.91 -21.90
CA LEU A 120 20.33 50.39 -21.55
C LEU A 120 20.03 49.07 -22.27
N ARG A 121 20.36 48.99 -23.56
CA ARG A 121 20.24 47.77 -24.36
C ARG A 121 21.09 46.63 -23.78
N ARG A 122 22.37 46.88 -23.48
CA ARG A 122 23.27 45.90 -22.84
C ARG A 122 22.71 45.42 -21.50
N GLN A 123 22.15 46.32 -20.68
CA GLN A 123 21.51 45.94 -19.41
C GLN A 123 20.29 45.03 -19.61
N TYR A 124 19.45 45.28 -20.63
CA TYR A 124 18.31 44.42 -20.93
C TYR A 124 18.73 43.06 -21.52
N GLU A 125 19.75 43.04 -22.39
CA GLU A 125 20.32 41.80 -22.93
C GLU A 125 20.87 40.91 -21.80
N THR A 126 21.65 41.47 -20.86
CA THR A 126 22.11 40.75 -19.65
C THR A 126 20.95 40.24 -18.80
N LYS A 127 19.96 41.08 -18.49
CA LYS A 127 18.79 40.67 -17.66
C LYS A 127 17.94 39.59 -18.34
N SER A 128 17.82 39.61 -19.67
CA SER A 128 17.14 38.54 -20.40
C SER A 128 17.91 37.22 -20.29
N ALA A 129 19.23 37.25 -20.51
CA ALA A 129 20.07 36.07 -20.36
C ALA A 129 20.03 35.48 -18.95
N GLU A 130 20.07 36.31 -17.90
CA GLU A 130 19.90 35.87 -16.50
C GLU A 130 18.53 35.23 -16.24
N LEU A 131 17.46 35.78 -16.81
CA LEU A 131 16.10 35.22 -16.68
C LEU A 131 15.95 33.89 -17.42
N ASP A 132 16.53 33.76 -18.60
CA ASP A 132 16.47 32.54 -19.41
C ASP A 132 17.37 31.43 -18.82
N GLU A 133 18.55 31.77 -18.29
CA GLU A 133 19.37 30.84 -17.49
C GLU A 133 18.61 30.36 -16.25
N ARG A 134 17.96 31.28 -15.52
CA ARG A 134 17.17 30.94 -14.32
C ARG A 134 15.97 30.06 -14.66
N ARG A 135 15.28 30.29 -15.78
CA ARG A 135 14.22 29.41 -16.29
C ARG A 135 14.76 28.02 -16.58
N ALA A 136 15.83 27.92 -17.39
CA ALA A 136 16.44 26.65 -17.72
C ALA A 136 17.02 25.91 -16.50
N ALA A 137 17.46 26.61 -15.45
CA ALA A 137 17.84 26.01 -14.17
C ALA A 137 16.64 25.42 -13.42
N LEU A 138 15.55 26.19 -13.28
CA LEU A 138 14.31 25.75 -12.62
C LEU A 138 13.64 24.60 -13.36
N GLU A 139 13.64 24.60 -14.69
CA GLU A 139 13.10 23.52 -15.52
C GLU A 139 13.87 22.22 -15.29
N ARG A 140 15.21 22.25 -15.30
CA ARG A 140 16.07 21.08 -15.00
C ARG A 140 15.92 20.59 -13.56
N GLU A 141 15.74 21.49 -12.60
CA GLU A 141 15.48 21.11 -11.19
C GLU A 141 14.10 20.46 -11.03
N HIS A 142 13.07 21.04 -11.67
CA HIS A 142 11.72 20.51 -11.68
C HIS A 142 11.66 19.12 -12.34
N GLU A 143 12.26 18.96 -13.52
CA GLU A 143 12.34 17.69 -14.24
C GLU A 143 12.97 16.60 -13.37
N ARG A 144 14.17 16.84 -12.82
CA ARG A 144 14.84 15.91 -11.88
C ARG A 144 14.00 15.58 -10.66
N THR A 145 13.31 16.57 -10.09
CA THR A 145 12.45 16.36 -8.91
C THR A 145 11.24 15.51 -9.26
N MET A 146 10.64 15.73 -10.44
CA MET A 146 9.50 14.96 -10.93
C MET A 146 9.90 13.53 -11.34
N GLU A 147 11.07 13.34 -11.95
CA GLU A 147 11.65 12.02 -12.22
C GLU A 147 11.92 11.24 -10.93
N ALA A 148 12.58 11.87 -9.95
CA ALA A 148 12.84 11.26 -8.65
C ALA A 148 11.54 10.90 -7.91
N ALA A 149 10.53 11.78 -7.93
CA ALA A 149 9.23 11.53 -7.32
C ALA A 149 8.46 10.40 -8.02
N ARG A 150 8.53 10.30 -9.35
CA ARG A 150 7.95 9.17 -10.13
C ARG A 150 8.65 7.85 -9.79
N ALA A 151 9.98 7.83 -9.78
CA ALA A 151 10.76 6.63 -9.44
C ALA A 151 10.53 6.17 -7.99
N GLU A 152 10.37 7.09 -7.04
CA GLU A 152 9.98 6.76 -5.66
C GLU A 152 8.56 6.19 -5.61
N ALA A 153 7.59 6.82 -6.28
CA ALA A 153 6.21 6.35 -6.33
C ALA A 153 6.09 4.95 -6.95
N GLU A 154 6.83 4.68 -8.04
CA GLU A 154 6.92 3.35 -8.65
C GLU A 154 7.52 2.33 -7.68
N ARG A 155 8.62 2.64 -6.99
CA ARG A 155 9.20 1.75 -5.97
C ARG A 155 8.24 1.45 -4.82
N ILE A 156 7.49 2.45 -4.34
CA ILE A 156 6.48 2.27 -3.28
C ILE A 156 5.35 1.36 -3.76
N VAL A 157 4.85 1.58 -4.99
CA VAL A 157 3.77 0.77 -5.57
C VAL A 157 4.22 -0.69 -5.79
N GLU A 158 5.41 -0.92 -6.31
CA GLU A 158 5.93 -2.28 -6.50
C GLU A 158 6.23 -2.99 -5.18
N ALA A 159 6.79 -2.29 -4.18
CA ALA A 159 6.97 -2.85 -2.84
C ALA A 159 5.63 -3.22 -2.18
N ALA A 160 4.62 -2.37 -2.30
CA ALA A 160 3.27 -2.64 -1.78
C ALA A 160 2.57 -3.79 -2.51
N ARG A 161 2.79 -3.95 -3.83
CA ARG A 161 2.30 -5.10 -4.61
C ARG A 161 2.98 -6.40 -4.16
N ALA A 162 4.30 -6.40 -4.04
CA ALA A 162 5.06 -7.57 -3.60
C ALA A 162 4.65 -8.03 -2.20
N GLU A 163 4.47 -7.10 -1.24
CA GLU A 163 4.03 -7.45 0.11
C GLU A 163 2.56 -7.92 0.16
N ARG A 164 1.67 -7.31 -0.65
CA ARG A 164 0.30 -7.82 -0.84
C ARG A 164 0.32 -9.27 -1.33
N ASP A 165 1.08 -9.55 -2.39
CA ASP A 165 1.09 -10.87 -3.02
C ASP A 165 1.70 -11.94 -2.10
N ARG A 166 2.73 -11.56 -1.33
CA ARG A 166 3.27 -12.37 -0.24
C ARG A 166 2.22 -12.68 0.82
N LEU A 167 1.54 -11.66 1.35
CA LEU A 167 0.50 -11.84 2.38
C LEU A 167 -0.68 -12.67 1.86
N THR A 168 -1.05 -12.52 0.59
CA THR A 168 -2.06 -13.36 -0.08
C THR A 168 -1.61 -14.82 -0.12
N ALA A 169 -0.39 -15.10 -0.59
CA ALA A 169 0.15 -16.46 -0.64
C ALA A 169 0.28 -17.09 0.76
N GLU A 170 0.74 -16.33 1.76
CA GLU A 170 0.80 -16.79 3.15
C GLU A 170 -0.60 -17.09 3.73
N ALA A 171 -1.61 -16.30 3.38
CA ALA A 171 -3.00 -16.52 3.81
C ALA A 171 -3.64 -17.72 3.10
N GLU A 172 -3.38 -17.93 1.82
CA GLU A 172 -3.82 -19.09 1.05
C GLU A 172 -3.19 -20.38 1.57
N ALA A 173 -1.87 -20.39 1.83
CA ALA A 173 -1.18 -21.52 2.43
C ALA A 173 -1.76 -21.90 3.80
N LYS A 174 -2.02 -20.91 4.68
CA LYS A 174 -2.67 -21.12 5.99
C LYS A 174 -4.09 -21.68 5.84
N ARG A 175 -4.88 -21.19 4.88
CA ARG A 175 -6.23 -21.72 4.60
C ARG A 175 -6.18 -23.18 4.12
N ALA A 176 -5.26 -23.50 3.20
CA ALA A 176 -5.07 -24.85 2.71
C ALA A 176 -4.66 -25.82 3.82
N GLN A 177 -3.73 -25.42 4.68
CA GLN A 177 -3.32 -26.21 5.86
C GLN A 177 -4.49 -26.46 6.81
N VAL A 178 -5.23 -25.41 7.22
CA VAL A 178 -6.38 -25.56 8.12
C VAL A 178 -7.48 -26.43 7.52
N GLN A 179 -7.71 -26.33 6.20
CA GLN A 179 -8.66 -27.21 5.50
C GLN A 179 -8.20 -28.67 5.51
N GLN A 180 -6.91 -28.94 5.25
CA GLN A 180 -6.34 -30.29 5.31
C GLN A 180 -6.42 -30.89 6.72
N ASP A 181 -6.02 -30.13 7.74
CA ASP A 181 -6.08 -30.57 9.14
C ASP A 181 -7.51 -30.86 9.59
N PHE A 182 -8.48 -30.04 9.14
CA PHE A 182 -9.91 -30.27 9.37
C PHE A 182 -10.42 -31.52 8.65
N GLU A 183 -10.05 -31.73 7.38
CA GLU A 183 -10.45 -32.92 6.62
C GLU A 183 -9.92 -34.20 7.24
N ILE A 184 -8.65 -34.22 7.67
CA ILE A 184 -8.03 -35.34 8.40
C ILE A 184 -8.78 -35.59 9.72
N THR A 185 -8.98 -34.56 10.54
CA THR A 185 -9.67 -34.68 11.84
C THR A 185 -11.10 -35.17 11.68
N MET A 186 -11.82 -34.70 10.66
CA MET A 186 -13.19 -35.13 10.38
C MET A 186 -13.25 -36.52 9.71
N ALA A 187 -12.23 -36.94 8.97
CA ALA A 187 -12.11 -38.31 8.48
C ALA A 187 -11.88 -39.30 9.65
N ASP A 188 -10.93 -39.01 10.54
CA ASP A 188 -10.65 -39.80 11.74
C ASP A 188 -11.89 -39.92 12.64
N ARG A 189 -12.54 -38.79 12.95
CA ARG A 189 -13.79 -38.79 13.73
C ARG A 189 -14.91 -39.62 13.09
N ARG A 190 -15.06 -39.55 11.75
CA ARG A 190 -16.06 -40.36 11.02
C ARG A 190 -15.71 -41.84 11.05
N ALA A 191 -14.45 -42.20 10.83
CA ALA A 191 -13.98 -43.59 10.90
C ALA A 191 -14.22 -44.17 12.29
N LYS A 192 -13.89 -43.41 13.35
CA LYS A 192 -14.18 -43.81 14.74
C LYS A 192 -15.67 -44.01 14.98
N THR A 193 -16.52 -43.06 14.62
CA THR A 193 -17.98 -43.21 14.81
C THR A 193 -18.57 -44.38 14.03
N ILE A 194 -18.04 -44.70 12.84
CA ILE A 194 -18.43 -45.91 12.10
C ILE A 194 -18.01 -47.18 12.86
N ALA A 195 -16.77 -47.25 13.35
CA ALA A 195 -16.30 -48.39 14.15
C ALA A 195 -17.10 -48.57 15.45
N ASP A 196 -17.40 -47.48 16.17
CA ASP A 196 -18.24 -47.49 17.38
C ASP A 196 -19.66 -48.04 17.08
N ILE A 197 -20.23 -47.72 15.90
CA ILE A 197 -21.53 -48.25 15.44
C ILE A 197 -21.43 -49.73 15.05
N GLU A 198 -20.38 -50.12 14.32
CA GLU A 198 -20.16 -51.52 13.92
C GLU A 198 -19.94 -52.43 15.15
N GLU A 199 -19.22 -51.97 16.17
CA GLU A 199 -19.06 -52.67 17.45
C GLU A 199 -20.39 -52.80 18.21
N LEU A 200 -21.18 -51.72 18.28
CA LEU A 200 -22.51 -51.74 18.89
C LEU A 200 -23.48 -52.67 18.15
N GLU A 201 -23.45 -52.69 16.82
CA GLU A 201 -24.24 -53.62 16.01
C GLU A 201 -23.80 -55.08 16.23
N ALA A 202 -22.49 -55.35 16.24
CA ALA A 202 -21.96 -56.70 16.44
C ALA A 202 -22.28 -57.25 17.82
N THR A 203 -22.09 -56.45 18.88
CA THR A 203 -22.43 -56.82 20.26
C THR A 203 -23.94 -57.01 20.43
N SER A 204 -24.77 -56.11 19.91
CA SER A 204 -26.24 -56.24 19.94
C SER A 204 -26.74 -57.49 19.22
N LYS A 205 -26.20 -57.80 18.03
CA LYS A 205 -26.51 -59.03 17.28
C LYS A 205 -26.10 -60.28 18.07
N ALA A 206 -24.88 -60.33 18.60
CA ALA A 206 -24.38 -61.45 19.39
C ALA A 206 -25.21 -61.68 20.68
N GLU A 207 -25.62 -60.61 21.37
CA GLU A 207 -26.52 -60.75 22.52
C GLU A 207 -27.92 -61.22 22.12
N ALA A 208 -28.46 -60.76 20.99
CA ALA A 208 -29.77 -61.19 20.49
C ALA A 208 -29.74 -62.67 20.11
N GLU A 209 -28.72 -63.11 19.37
CA GLU A 209 -28.47 -64.52 19.04
C GLU A 209 -28.33 -65.39 20.30
N ARG A 210 -27.58 -64.92 21.30
CA ARG A 210 -27.44 -65.61 22.58
C ARG A 210 -28.79 -65.75 23.31
N ARG A 211 -29.58 -64.67 23.42
CA ARG A 211 -30.91 -64.69 24.06
C ARG A 211 -31.87 -65.63 23.32
N LEU A 212 -31.83 -65.65 21.99
CA LEU A 212 -32.62 -66.57 21.16
C LEU A 212 -32.19 -68.03 21.38
N ALA A 213 -30.90 -68.31 21.47
CA ALA A 213 -30.38 -69.66 21.75
C ALA A 213 -30.77 -70.14 23.16
N GLU A 214 -30.58 -69.32 24.19
CA GLU A 214 -30.97 -69.61 25.58
C GLU A 214 -32.49 -69.84 25.68
N ALA A 215 -33.31 -68.98 25.08
CA ALA A 215 -34.77 -69.14 25.07
C ALA A 215 -35.23 -70.37 24.28
N THR A 216 -34.56 -70.72 23.17
CA THR A 216 -34.86 -71.92 22.38
C THR A 216 -34.52 -73.19 23.16
N GLN A 217 -33.37 -73.22 23.84
CA GLN A 217 -32.96 -74.33 24.69
C GLN A 217 -33.93 -74.53 25.87
N GLU A 218 -34.35 -73.43 26.52
CA GLU A 218 -35.34 -73.48 27.59
C GLU A 218 -36.70 -73.98 27.09
N ALA A 219 -37.18 -73.48 25.96
CA ALA A 219 -38.43 -73.94 25.34
C ALA A 219 -38.36 -75.44 24.97
N GLN A 220 -37.24 -75.90 24.42
CA GLN A 220 -37.01 -77.33 24.15
C GLN A 220 -37.03 -78.17 25.43
N ARG A 221 -36.39 -77.71 26.51
CA ARG A 221 -36.44 -78.37 27.82
C ARG A 221 -37.87 -78.47 28.35
N LEU A 222 -38.61 -77.36 28.37
CA LEU A 222 -39.99 -77.32 28.86
C LEU A 222 -40.92 -78.24 28.03
N VAL A 223 -40.74 -78.28 26.71
CA VAL A 223 -41.50 -79.19 25.82
C VAL A 223 -41.12 -80.65 26.08
N GLN A 224 -39.83 -80.95 26.31
CA GLN A 224 -39.39 -82.30 26.67
C GLN A 224 -39.96 -82.73 28.02
N GLU A 225 -39.82 -81.91 29.06
CA GLU A 225 -40.37 -82.19 30.40
C GLU A 225 -41.90 -82.37 30.37
N ALA A 226 -42.62 -81.52 29.62
CA ALA A 226 -44.06 -81.65 29.44
C ALA A 226 -44.44 -82.93 28.68
N THR A 227 -43.69 -83.31 27.65
CA THR A 227 -43.86 -84.57 26.92
C THR A 227 -43.62 -85.77 27.85
N GLU A 228 -42.50 -85.80 28.58
CA GLU A 228 -42.19 -86.86 29.53
C GLU A 228 -43.26 -86.98 30.64
N GLN A 229 -43.74 -85.85 31.18
CA GLN A 229 -44.85 -85.86 32.14
C GLN A 229 -46.15 -86.37 31.54
N SER A 230 -46.44 -86.02 30.28
CA SER A 230 -47.61 -86.51 29.55
C SER A 230 -47.52 -88.02 29.31
N GLU A 231 -46.38 -88.52 28.84
CA GLU A 231 -46.12 -89.94 28.65
C GLU A 231 -46.22 -90.73 29.95
N ARG A 232 -45.66 -90.23 31.06
CA ARG A 232 -45.81 -90.82 32.40
C ARG A 232 -47.28 -90.88 32.84
N LYS A 233 -48.06 -89.80 32.63
CA LYS A 233 -49.51 -89.76 32.90
C LYS A 233 -50.28 -90.75 32.04
N ILE A 234 -49.95 -90.86 30.74
CA ILE A 234 -50.58 -91.80 29.81
C ILE A 234 -50.23 -93.25 30.19
N ALA A 235 -48.98 -93.53 30.58
CA ALA A 235 -48.56 -94.84 31.05
C ALA A 235 -49.30 -95.25 32.33
N HIS A 236 -49.35 -94.38 33.35
CA HIS A 236 -50.10 -94.60 34.57
C HIS A 236 -51.61 -94.77 34.32
N ALA A 237 -52.19 -93.98 33.41
CA ALA A 237 -53.60 -94.14 33.02
C ALA A 237 -53.88 -95.46 32.29
N LYS A 238 -52.94 -95.96 31.48
CA LYS A 238 -53.02 -97.29 30.85
C LYS A 238 -52.91 -98.42 31.88
N GLU A 239 -51.97 -98.30 32.82
CA GLU A 239 -51.80 -99.25 33.93
C GLU A 239 -53.08 -99.34 34.76
N LEU A 240 -53.61 -98.21 35.22
CA LEU A 240 -54.87 -98.13 35.97
C LEU A 240 -56.09 -98.62 35.16
N ALA A 241 -56.10 -98.40 33.84
CA ALA A 241 -57.14 -98.93 32.96
C ALA A 241 -57.07 -100.46 32.83
N GLU A 242 -55.88 -101.06 32.81
CA GLU A 242 -55.73 -102.52 32.82
C GLU A 242 -55.96 -103.12 34.21
N GLU A 243 -55.62 -102.44 35.31
CA GLU A 243 -56.08 -102.81 36.66
C GLU A 243 -57.60 -102.85 36.73
N LEU A 244 -58.28 -101.80 36.25
CA LEU A 244 -59.75 -101.76 36.15
C LEU A 244 -60.30 -102.85 35.22
N ARG A 245 -59.62 -103.19 34.13
CA ARG A 245 -60.01 -104.29 33.22
C ARG A 245 -59.89 -105.65 33.90
N VAL A 246 -58.80 -105.90 34.63
CA VAL A 246 -58.57 -107.13 35.41
C VAL A 246 -59.59 -107.24 36.54
N LEU A 247 -59.85 -106.13 37.26
CA LEU A 247 -60.83 -106.06 38.33
C LEU A 247 -62.26 -106.28 37.80
N ARG A 248 -62.62 -105.66 36.66
CA ARG A 248 -63.89 -105.93 35.96
C ARG A 248 -63.99 -107.38 35.50
N SER A 249 -62.92 -107.97 34.96
CA SER A 249 -62.90 -109.40 34.59
C SER A 249 -63.10 -110.30 35.81
N ARG A 250 -62.51 -109.94 36.96
CA ARG A 250 -62.72 -110.65 38.24
C ARG A 250 -64.16 -110.51 38.76
N ILE A 251 -64.75 -109.31 38.71
CA ILE A 251 -66.16 -109.09 39.07
C ILE A 251 -67.09 -109.85 38.12
N LEU A 252 -66.83 -109.84 36.81
CA LEU A 252 -67.63 -110.62 35.84
C LEU A 252 -67.51 -112.14 36.10
N ALA A 253 -66.33 -112.63 36.45
CA ALA A 253 -66.14 -114.02 36.86
C ALA A 253 -66.87 -114.35 38.18
N GLN A 254 -66.89 -113.43 39.15
CA GLN A 254 -67.67 -113.57 40.38
C GLN A 254 -69.18 -113.54 40.11
N LEU A 255 -69.67 -112.65 39.26
CA LEU A 255 -71.08 -112.59 38.85
C LEU A 255 -71.50 -113.81 38.02
N LEU A 256 -70.62 -114.36 37.18
CA LEU A 256 -70.85 -115.65 36.50
C LEU A 256 -70.83 -116.82 37.49
N GLY A 257 -69.98 -116.79 38.52
CA GLY A 257 -69.99 -117.76 39.61
C GLY A 257 -71.30 -117.71 40.41
N ILE A 258 -71.74 -116.52 40.81
CA ILE A 258 -73.03 -116.29 41.49
C ILE A 258 -74.20 -116.67 40.59
N ARG A 259 -74.14 -116.38 39.28
CA ARG A 259 -75.16 -116.82 38.33
C ARG A 259 -75.18 -118.34 38.17
N GLY A 260 -74.04 -119.02 38.13
CA GLY A 260 -73.97 -120.48 38.13
C GLY A 260 -74.50 -121.09 39.43
N GLN A 261 -74.27 -120.43 40.57
CA GLN A 261 -74.90 -120.78 41.85
C GLN A 261 -76.42 -120.58 41.81
N LEU A 262 -76.92 -119.49 41.21
CA LEU A 262 -78.36 -119.24 41.02
C LEU A 262 -79.02 -120.19 40.01
N ASP A 263 -78.34 -120.55 38.91
CA ASP A 263 -78.80 -121.56 37.95
C ASP A 263 -78.80 -122.98 38.58
N SER A 264 -78.10 -123.19 39.70
CA SER A 264 -78.21 -124.41 40.52
C SER A 264 -79.35 -124.39 41.54
N VAL A 265 -79.97 -123.23 41.82
CA VAL A 265 -81.10 -123.11 42.76
C VAL A 265 -82.34 -123.89 42.29
N PRO A 266 -82.77 -123.90 41.02
CA PRO A 266 -83.86 -124.76 40.56
C PRO A 266 -83.62 -126.25 40.83
N ALA A 267 -82.38 -126.73 40.73
CA ALA A 267 -82.03 -128.11 41.03
C ALA A 267 -82.04 -128.41 42.54
N MET A 268 -81.56 -127.48 43.37
CA MET A 268 -81.62 -127.58 44.84
C MET A 268 -83.05 -127.50 45.38
N LEU A 269 -83.90 -126.64 44.80
CA LEU A 269 -85.31 -126.54 45.16
C LEU A 269 -86.08 -127.83 44.79
N ALA A 270 -85.71 -128.52 43.71
CA ALA A 270 -86.29 -129.82 43.34
C ALA A 270 -85.89 -130.97 44.30
N SER A 271 -84.77 -130.86 45.03
CA SER A 271 -84.46 -131.77 46.15
C SER A 271 -85.19 -131.40 47.44
N VAL A 272 -85.35 -130.11 47.76
CA VAL A 272 -86.05 -129.66 48.98
C VAL A 272 -87.56 -129.91 48.89
N ASN A 273 -88.16 -129.82 47.70
CA ASN A 273 -89.58 -130.14 47.47
C ASN A 273 -89.92 -131.65 47.60
N ARG A 274 -89.00 -132.47 48.10
CA ARG A 274 -89.24 -133.89 48.45
C ARG A 274 -89.07 -134.17 49.95
N GLU A 275 -88.78 -133.15 50.76
CA GLU A 275 -88.62 -133.23 52.22
C GLU A 275 -89.54 -132.26 52.99
N ALA A 276 -90.39 -131.49 52.29
CA ALA A 276 -91.28 -130.47 52.88
C ALA A 276 -92.77 -130.66 52.55
N GLU A 277 -93.24 -131.91 52.35
CA GLU A 277 -94.68 -132.27 52.43
C GLU A 277 -95.14 -132.53 53.89
N LEU A 278 -94.45 -131.93 54.87
CA LEU A 278 -94.71 -132.03 56.30
C LEU A 278 -94.61 -130.63 56.91
N LEU A 279 -95.76 -130.02 57.24
CA LEU A 279 -95.98 -128.59 57.60
C LEU A 279 -96.09 -127.69 56.34
N ASP A 280 -97.15 -127.77 55.54
CA ASP A 280 -98.59 -127.56 55.86
C ASP A 280 -98.92 -126.11 56.27
N ASN A 281 -99.48 -125.36 55.32
CA ASN A 281 -100.51 -124.28 55.41
C ASN A 281 -100.37 -123.18 56.50
N ALA A 282 -100.51 -121.87 56.19
CA ALA A 282 -101.70 -121.27 55.58
C ALA A 282 -101.52 -119.76 55.23
N GLU A 283 -102.17 -119.31 54.13
CA GLU A 283 -102.89 -118.01 53.94
C GLU A 283 -102.16 -116.65 54.13
N ASN A 284 -102.48 -115.53 53.45
CA ASN A 284 -103.32 -115.14 52.29
C ASN A 284 -102.80 -113.75 51.80
N ALA A 285 -102.62 -113.46 50.52
CA ALA A 285 -103.57 -112.89 49.53
C ALA A 285 -104.05 -111.42 49.75
N ALA A 286 -103.65 -110.52 48.82
CA ALA A 286 -104.26 -109.22 48.42
C ALA A 286 -104.36 -108.07 49.48
N GLU A 287 -104.52 -106.76 49.19
CA GLU A 287 -104.74 -105.96 47.96
C GLU A 287 -104.50 -104.42 48.21
N THR A 288 -104.16 -103.59 47.19
CA THR A 288 -104.34 -102.09 47.08
C THR A 288 -103.72 -101.14 48.16
N ASP A 289 -103.40 -99.83 48.00
CA ASP A 289 -103.82 -98.69 47.14
C ASP A 289 -102.88 -97.44 47.33
N SER A 290 -103.14 -96.34 46.59
CA SER A 290 -102.89 -94.89 46.91
C SER A 290 -101.43 -94.33 47.08
N ASP A 291 -101.11 -93.03 46.90
CA ASP A 291 -101.80 -91.85 46.31
C ASP A 291 -100.76 -90.76 45.86
N ASP A 292 -101.23 -89.72 45.15
CA ASP A 292 -100.45 -88.57 44.61
C ASP A 292 -100.20 -87.40 45.61
N ASP A 293 -99.29 -86.48 45.23
CA ASP A 293 -99.57 -85.05 44.90
C ASP A 293 -98.69 -83.91 45.53
N VAL A 294 -98.49 -82.82 44.74
CA VAL A 294 -97.98 -81.42 45.02
C VAL A 294 -96.62 -81.20 45.77
N ASP A 295 -95.79 -80.14 45.63
CA ASP A 295 -95.85 -78.77 45.09
C ASP A 295 -94.41 -78.16 44.87
N ALA A 296 -94.32 -76.90 44.39
CA ALA A 296 -93.11 -76.05 44.20
C ALA A 296 -93.02 -74.97 45.33
N PRO A 297 -92.54 -73.68 45.20
CA PRO A 297 -91.86 -72.92 44.12
C PRO A 297 -90.75 -71.88 44.53
N ALA A 298 -90.29 -71.06 43.54
CA ALA A 298 -89.96 -69.61 43.63
C ALA A 298 -88.68 -69.07 44.35
N GLU A 299 -88.05 -67.91 44.03
CA GLU A 299 -88.06 -66.98 42.84
C GLU A 299 -86.94 -65.88 42.91
N THR A 300 -86.59 -65.29 41.72
CA THR A 300 -86.22 -63.87 41.32
C THR A 300 -85.37 -62.90 42.21
N GLY A 301 -84.78 -61.76 41.74
CA GLY A 301 -84.75 -61.06 40.43
C GLY A 301 -83.96 -59.70 40.43
N ASP A 302 -84.11 -58.88 39.38
CA ASP A 302 -83.37 -57.63 39.03
C ASP A 302 -83.98 -56.31 39.63
N ALA A 303 -83.65 -55.03 39.31
CA ALA A 303 -82.87 -54.35 38.25
C ALA A 303 -82.43 -52.89 38.69
N GLU A 304 -81.26 -52.34 38.27
CA GLU A 304 -81.01 -51.30 37.21
C GLU A 304 -81.17 -49.78 37.57
N VAL A 305 -80.26 -48.91 37.04
CA VAL A 305 -80.23 -47.41 36.94
C VAL A 305 -80.37 -46.53 38.23
N THR A 306 -79.85 -45.29 38.40
CA THR A 306 -79.47 -44.20 37.46
C THR A 306 -78.44 -43.16 38.04
N ALA A 307 -77.68 -42.51 37.15
CA ALA A 307 -77.30 -41.08 37.11
C ALA A 307 -76.49 -40.32 38.23
N ARG A 308 -75.26 -39.92 37.82
CA ARG A 308 -74.77 -38.52 37.67
C ARG A 308 -74.49 -37.62 38.90
N ALA A 309 -73.19 -37.35 39.12
CA ALA A 309 -72.62 -36.00 39.24
C ALA A 309 -71.17 -36.01 38.75
#